data_AF-D3J3S1-F1
#
_entry.id   AF-D3J3S1-F1
#
_cell.length_a   1.000
_cell.length_b   1.000
_cell.length_c   1.000
_cell.angle_alpha   90.00
_cell.angle_beta   90.00
_cell.angle_gamma   90.00
#
_symmetry.space_group_name_H-M   'P 1'
#
loop_
_entity.id
_entity.type
_entity.pdbx_description
1 polymer ?
#
loop_
_entity_poly.entity_id
_entity_poly.type
_entity_poly.pdbx_seq_one_letter_code
_entity_poly.pdbx_strand_id
1 'polypeptide(L)'
;EGAIKEVSELLDKLVKAVKTAEGASSGTDAIGEVVADAGAAKVADKASVTGIAKGIKEIVEAAGGSEKLKVAAATGESNKGAGKLFGKAGAGANGDSEAASKAAGAVSAVSGEQILSAIVTAADAAEQDGKKPEEAKNPIAAAIGKGNEENGAEFKDEMKKDDQIAAAIALRGMAKDGKFAVKDGGEKEKA
;
A
#
# COMPACT_ATOMS: atom_id res chain seq x y z
N GLU A 1 -15.92 -17.41 36.08
CA GLU A 1 -14.53 -17.45 35.57
C GLU A 1 -14.41 -17.62 34.05
N GLY A 2 -15.32 -18.32 33.36
CA GLY A 2 -15.20 -18.57 31.90
C GLY A 2 -15.05 -17.33 31.00
N ALA A 3 -15.91 -16.32 31.15
CA ALA A 3 -15.88 -15.14 30.28
C ALA A 3 -14.59 -14.30 30.40
N ILE A 4 -14.00 -14.22 31.60
CA ILE A 4 -12.74 -13.46 31.80
C ILE A 4 -11.58 -14.19 31.11
N LYS A 5 -11.57 -15.53 31.16
CA LYS A 5 -10.55 -16.34 30.49
C LYS A 5 -10.67 -16.20 28.97
N GLU A 6 -11.88 -16.26 28.41
CA GLU A 6 -12.10 -16.06 26.97
C GLU A 6 -11.64 -14.67 26.50
N VAL A 7 -11.95 -13.61 27.26
CA VAL A 7 -11.49 -12.26 26.94
C VAL A 7 -9.97 -12.14 27.05
N SER A 8 -9.35 -12.79 28.04
CA SER A 8 -7.89 -12.77 28.19
C SER A 8 -7.18 -13.45 27.02
N GLU A 9 -7.69 -14.61 26.56
CA GLU A 9 -7.18 -15.31 25.39
C GLU A 9 -7.34 -14.50 24.10
N LEU A 10 -8.45 -13.74 23.96
CA LEU A 10 -8.66 -12.84 22.84
C LEU A 10 -7.63 -11.68 22.86
N LEU A 11 -7.44 -11.05 24.01
CA LEU A 11 -6.47 -9.96 24.18
C LEU A 11 -5.05 -10.44 23.86
N ASP A 12 -4.66 -11.64 24.31
CA ASP A 12 -3.34 -12.21 24.00
C ASP A 12 -3.13 -12.43 22.50
N LYS A 13 -4.17 -12.88 21.77
CA LYS A 13 -4.11 -13.03 20.30
C LYS A 13 -3.95 -11.68 19.61
N LEU A 14 -4.76 -10.69 20.00
CA LEU A 14 -4.70 -9.34 19.45
C LEU A 14 -3.34 -8.68 19.71
N VAL A 15 -2.80 -8.79 20.92
CA VAL A 15 -1.49 -8.21 21.28
C VAL A 15 -0.38 -8.82 20.43
N LYS A 16 -0.40 -10.14 20.20
CA LYS A 16 0.60 -10.80 19.34
C LYS A 16 0.51 -10.31 17.90
N ALA A 17 -0.71 -10.23 17.35
CA ALA A 17 -0.93 -9.76 16.00
C ALA A 17 -0.51 -8.29 15.80
N VAL A 18 -0.83 -7.42 16.78
CA VAL A 18 -0.40 -6.02 16.76
C VAL A 18 1.12 -5.92 16.81
N LYS A 19 1.80 -6.73 17.64
CA LYS A 19 3.27 -6.76 17.68
C LYS A 19 3.91 -7.17 16.35
N THR A 20 3.27 -8.05 15.57
CA THR A 20 3.73 -8.39 14.22
C THR A 20 3.71 -7.15 13.32
N ALA A 21 2.59 -6.41 13.29
CA ALA A 21 2.47 -5.18 12.51
C ALA A 21 3.43 -4.08 12.99
N GLU A 22 3.56 -3.91 14.30
CA GLU A 22 4.46 -2.95 14.95
C GLU A 22 5.92 -3.21 14.55
N GLY A 23 6.38 -4.47 14.65
CA GLY A 23 7.75 -4.84 14.28
C GLY A 23 8.07 -4.62 12.79
N ALA A 24 7.06 -4.69 11.92
CA ALA A 24 7.19 -4.39 10.50
C ALA A 24 7.17 -2.89 10.19
N SER A 25 6.59 -2.07 11.07
CA SER A 25 6.43 -0.62 10.93
C SER A 25 7.71 0.13 11.32
N SER A 26 8.80 -0.17 10.61
CA SER A 26 10.15 0.35 10.87
C SER A 26 10.53 1.58 10.01
N GLY A 27 9.54 2.20 9.36
CA GLY A 27 9.70 3.40 8.57
C GLY A 27 9.95 4.64 9.42
N THR A 28 10.80 5.53 8.92
CA THR A 28 11.14 6.81 9.57
C THR A 28 10.79 8.02 8.69
N ASP A 29 10.49 7.78 7.42
CA ASP A 29 10.05 8.82 6.50
C ASP A 29 8.62 9.26 6.85
N ALA A 30 8.22 10.46 6.40
CA ALA A 30 6.84 10.90 6.55
C ALA A 30 5.90 10.03 5.71
N ILE A 31 4.70 9.77 6.24
CA ILE A 31 3.63 9.15 5.44
C ILE A 31 3.29 10.10 4.30
N GLY A 32 3.38 9.60 3.06
CA GLY A 32 3.16 10.44 1.88
C GLY A 32 4.38 11.24 1.44
N GLU A 33 5.60 10.88 1.88
CA GLU A 33 6.82 11.53 1.39
C GLU A 33 6.91 11.47 -0.14
N VAL A 34 7.00 12.63 -0.78
CA VAL A 34 7.14 12.78 -2.23
C VAL A 34 8.59 13.12 -2.58
N VAL A 35 9.17 12.46 -3.57
CA VAL A 35 10.52 12.72 -4.06
C VAL A 35 10.50 13.11 -5.52
N ALA A 36 11.26 14.16 -5.85
CA ALA A 36 11.49 14.58 -7.22
C ALA A 36 12.91 14.20 -7.69
N ASP A 37 13.88 13.98 -6.80
CA ASP A 37 15.23 13.62 -7.22
C ASP A 37 15.37 12.13 -7.54
N ALA A 38 16.03 11.79 -8.66
CA ALA A 38 16.25 10.41 -9.09
C ALA A 38 16.95 9.55 -8.03
N GLY A 39 17.90 10.11 -7.28
CA GLY A 39 18.61 9.39 -6.20
C GLY A 39 17.78 9.17 -4.93
N ALA A 40 16.63 9.84 -4.80
CA ALA A 40 15.76 9.73 -3.63
C ALA A 40 14.63 8.69 -3.84
N ALA A 41 14.33 8.31 -5.08
CA ALA A 41 13.41 7.23 -5.39
C ALA A 41 14.01 5.87 -5.03
N LYS A 42 13.36 5.14 -4.11
CA LYS A 42 13.78 3.81 -3.65
C LYS A 42 12.68 2.78 -3.83
N VAL A 43 13.08 1.52 -3.91
CA VAL A 43 12.19 0.38 -3.67
C VAL A 43 11.80 0.43 -2.20
N ALA A 44 10.51 0.27 -1.87
CA ALA A 44 10.11 0.19 -0.46
C ALA A 44 10.61 -1.13 0.13
N ASP A 45 10.91 -1.13 1.42
CA ASP A 45 11.45 -2.32 2.07
C ASP A 45 10.42 -3.46 2.03
N LYS A 46 10.79 -4.56 1.37
CA LYS A 46 9.91 -5.72 1.18
C LYS A 46 9.45 -6.32 2.51
N ALA A 47 10.33 -6.40 3.51
CA ALA A 47 9.99 -6.99 4.80
C ALA A 47 9.01 -6.10 5.57
N SER A 48 9.16 -4.78 5.47
CA SER A 48 8.23 -3.81 6.04
C SER A 48 6.86 -3.88 5.37
N VAL A 49 6.79 -3.81 4.03
CA VAL A 49 5.51 -3.87 3.30
C VAL A 49 4.77 -5.19 3.58
N THR A 50 5.44 -6.32 3.40
CA THR A 50 4.82 -7.64 3.59
C THR A 50 4.49 -7.90 5.06
N GLY A 51 5.34 -7.45 5.99
CA GLY A 51 5.12 -7.59 7.42
C GLY A 51 3.93 -6.76 7.92
N ILE A 52 3.76 -5.52 7.43
CA ILE A 52 2.60 -4.68 7.74
C ILE A 52 1.32 -5.34 7.23
N ALA A 53 1.31 -5.79 5.97
CA ALA A 53 0.14 -6.45 5.39
C ALA A 53 -0.26 -7.73 6.15
N LYS A 54 0.72 -8.57 6.50
CA LYS A 54 0.49 -9.78 7.29
C LYS A 54 0.06 -9.49 8.72
N GLY A 55 0.67 -8.49 9.37
CA GLY A 55 0.28 -8.06 10.71
C GLY A 55 -1.16 -7.54 10.74
N ILE A 56 -1.57 -6.73 9.76
CA ILE A 56 -2.97 -6.28 9.61
C ILE A 56 -3.91 -7.48 9.46
N LYS A 57 -3.54 -8.46 8.63
CA LYS A 57 -4.30 -9.71 8.50
C LYS A 57 -4.44 -10.45 9.83
N GLU A 58 -3.35 -10.64 10.57
CA GLU A 58 -3.38 -11.31 11.87
C GLU A 58 -4.29 -10.56 12.87
N ILE A 59 -4.31 -9.22 12.83
CA ILE A 59 -5.18 -8.41 13.70
C ILE A 59 -6.64 -8.66 13.36
N VAL A 60 -6.99 -8.66 12.06
CA VAL A 60 -8.34 -8.92 11.57
C VAL A 60 -8.79 -10.34 11.95
N GLU A 61 -7.91 -11.33 11.80
CA GLU A 61 -8.18 -12.72 12.19
C GLU A 61 -8.37 -12.85 13.71
N ALA A 62 -7.48 -12.25 14.50
CA ALA A 62 -7.57 -12.26 15.96
C ALA A 62 -8.85 -11.58 16.47
N ALA A 63 -9.31 -10.52 15.79
CA ALA A 63 -10.57 -9.85 16.09
C ALA A 63 -11.82 -10.63 15.62
N GLY A 64 -11.66 -11.76 14.92
CA GLY A 64 -12.77 -12.51 14.32
C GLY A 64 -13.45 -11.75 13.17
N GLY A 65 -12.73 -10.83 12.54
CA GLY A 65 -13.23 -9.94 11.50
C GLY A 65 -13.11 -10.48 10.07
N SER A 66 -12.40 -11.59 9.85
CA SER A 66 -12.00 -12.03 8.49
C SER A 66 -13.17 -12.29 7.54
N GLU A 67 -14.29 -12.82 8.03
CA GLU A 67 -15.48 -13.00 7.19
C GLU A 67 -16.24 -11.69 6.96
N LYS A 68 -16.30 -10.83 7.98
CA LYS A 68 -16.99 -9.54 7.92
C LYS A 68 -16.26 -8.53 7.02
N LEU A 69 -14.94 -8.68 6.90
CA LEU A 69 -14.10 -7.82 6.08
C LEU A 69 -14.16 -8.18 4.59
N LYS A 70 -14.80 -9.29 4.19
CA LYS A 70 -15.04 -9.63 2.77
C LYS A 70 -16.11 -8.72 2.15
N VAL A 71 -15.80 -7.44 2.06
CA VAL A 71 -16.64 -6.41 1.44
C VAL A 71 -16.51 -6.45 -0.09
N ALA A 72 -17.51 -5.90 -0.77
CA ALA A 72 -17.49 -5.79 -2.22
C ALA A 72 -16.30 -4.93 -2.68
N ALA A 73 -15.57 -5.44 -3.67
CA ALA A 73 -14.47 -4.73 -4.29
C ALA A 73 -14.95 -3.43 -4.95
N ALA A 74 -14.08 -2.42 -5.00
CA ALA A 74 -14.35 -1.19 -5.71
C ALA A 74 -14.52 -1.45 -7.22
N THR A 75 -15.38 -0.68 -7.87
CA THR A 75 -15.64 -0.77 -9.31
C THR A 75 -14.99 0.35 -10.12
N GLY A 76 -14.46 1.38 -9.45
CA GLY A 76 -13.79 2.49 -10.13
C GLY A 76 -12.41 2.08 -10.65
N GLU A 77 -12.16 2.37 -11.92
CA GLU A 77 -10.91 2.05 -12.64
C GLU A 77 -10.28 3.27 -13.33
N SER A 78 -10.84 4.46 -13.09
CA SER A 78 -10.38 5.71 -13.69
C SER A 78 -9.06 6.20 -13.10
N ASN A 79 -8.67 5.71 -11.93
CA ASN A 79 -7.53 6.19 -11.16
C ASN A 79 -6.22 5.42 -11.37
N LYS A 80 -6.16 4.49 -12.33
CA LYS A 80 -4.94 3.74 -12.69
C LYS A 80 -3.69 4.60 -12.92
N GLY A 81 -3.86 5.88 -13.28
CA GLY A 81 -2.78 6.86 -13.39
C GLY A 81 -1.97 7.07 -12.11
N ALA A 82 -2.50 6.72 -10.94
CA ALA A 82 -1.79 6.75 -9.66
C ALA A 82 -0.50 5.90 -9.65
N GLY A 83 -0.43 4.85 -10.48
CA GLY A 83 0.76 3.99 -10.59
C GLY A 83 2.01 4.73 -11.04
N LYS A 84 1.87 5.90 -11.68
CA LYS A 84 2.99 6.75 -12.08
C LYS A 84 3.82 7.22 -10.88
N LEU A 85 3.25 7.23 -9.67
CA LEU A 85 3.92 7.61 -8.42
C LEU A 85 4.81 6.50 -7.83
N PHE A 86 4.74 5.28 -8.36
CA PHE A 86 5.40 4.08 -7.80
C PHE A 86 6.66 3.66 -8.58
N GLY A 87 7.12 4.49 -9.52
CA GLY A 87 8.34 4.26 -10.29
C GLY A 87 9.48 5.20 -9.89
N LYS A 88 10.36 5.49 -10.85
CA LYS A 88 11.45 6.45 -10.67
C LYS A 88 10.98 7.89 -10.46
N ALA A 89 11.83 8.70 -9.83
CA ALA A 89 11.69 10.15 -9.71
C ALA A 89 12.65 10.89 -10.65
N GLY A 90 12.39 12.18 -10.85
CA GLY A 90 13.29 13.10 -11.54
C GLY A 90 13.08 13.17 -13.04
N ALA A 91 14.11 13.61 -13.75
CA ALA A 91 14.06 13.75 -15.21
C ALA A 91 13.59 12.45 -15.89
N GLY A 92 12.46 12.54 -16.61
CA GLY A 92 11.85 11.39 -17.30
C GLY A 92 11.02 10.46 -16.40
N ALA A 93 10.73 10.85 -15.16
CA ALA A 93 9.66 10.25 -14.37
C ALA A 93 8.29 10.62 -14.95
N ASN A 94 7.30 9.76 -14.68
CA ASN A 94 5.93 9.95 -15.16
C ASN A 94 5.00 10.46 -14.05
N GLY A 95 5.42 10.45 -12.79
CA GLY A 95 4.62 10.96 -11.68
C GLY A 95 4.45 12.47 -11.79
N ASP A 96 3.22 12.92 -11.73
CA ASP A 96 2.83 14.31 -11.87
C ASP A 96 1.63 14.68 -10.99
N SER A 97 1.25 15.96 -10.97
CA SER A 97 0.10 16.42 -10.19
C SER A 97 -1.21 15.71 -10.60
N GLU A 98 -1.34 15.29 -11.87
CA GLU A 98 -2.50 14.48 -12.28
C GLU A 98 -2.45 13.08 -11.65
N ALA A 99 -1.29 12.42 -11.63
CA ALA A 99 -1.11 11.13 -10.96
C ALA A 99 -1.41 11.23 -9.46
N ALA A 100 -0.97 12.31 -8.80
CA ALA A 100 -1.30 12.61 -7.40
C ALA A 100 -2.82 12.79 -7.21
N SER A 101 -3.49 13.53 -8.10
CA SER A 101 -4.94 13.69 -8.08
C SER A 101 -5.67 12.35 -8.25
N LYS A 102 -5.20 11.47 -9.14
CA LYS A 102 -5.77 10.11 -9.31
C LYS A 102 -5.55 9.24 -8.06
N ALA A 103 -4.39 9.35 -7.42
CA ALA A 103 -4.12 8.66 -6.17
C ALA A 103 -5.08 9.11 -5.05
N ALA A 104 -5.27 10.42 -4.88
CA ALA A 104 -6.25 10.98 -3.96
C ALA A 104 -7.69 10.56 -4.33
N GLY A 105 -8.01 10.55 -5.63
CA GLY A 105 -9.28 10.09 -6.17
C GLY A 105 -9.60 8.65 -5.77
N ALA A 106 -8.65 7.72 -5.96
CA ALA A 106 -8.80 6.32 -5.58
C ALA A 106 -9.07 6.16 -4.08
N VAL A 107 -8.28 6.84 -3.23
CA VAL A 107 -8.44 6.78 -1.77
C VAL A 107 -9.79 7.36 -1.33
N SER A 108 -10.24 8.45 -1.96
CA SER A 108 -11.53 9.09 -1.64
C SER A 108 -12.76 8.30 -2.13
N ALA A 109 -12.56 7.41 -3.11
CA ALA A 109 -13.64 6.63 -3.72
C ALA A 109 -13.95 5.32 -2.97
N VAL A 110 -13.14 4.96 -1.96
CA VAL A 110 -13.25 3.69 -1.24
C VAL A 110 -13.38 3.89 0.26
N SER A 111 -14.01 2.93 0.94
CA SER A 111 -14.09 2.92 2.40
C SER A 111 -12.83 2.32 3.03
N GLY A 112 -12.61 2.61 4.32
CA GLY A 112 -11.52 2.00 5.09
C GLY A 112 -11.60 0.48 5.12
N GLU A 113 -12.80 -0.10 5.17
CA GLU A 113 -13.02 -1.54 5.11
C GLU A 113 -12.61 -2.13 3.75
N GLN A 114 -12.83 -1.42 2.65
CA GLN A 114 -12.40 -1.87 1.31
C GLN A 114 -10.87 -1.87 1.21
N ILE A 115 -10.21 -0.82 1.72
CA ILE A 115 -8.75 -0.75 1.79
C ILE A 115 -8.21 -1.90 2.65
N LEU A 116 -8.75 -2.10 3.85
CA LEU A 116 -8.35 -3.17 4.76
C LEU A 116 -8.57 -4.55 4.12
N SER A 117 -9.70 -4.78 3.47
CA SER A 117 -10.00 -6.03 2.76
C SER A 117 -9.00 -6.32 1.65
N ALA A 118 -8.65 -5.30 0.85
CA ALA A 118 -7.66 -5.43 -0.21
C ALA A 118 -6.27 -5.77 0.35
N ILE A 119 -5.85 -5.13 1.45
CA ILE A 119 -4.57 -5.43 2.12
C ILE A 119 -4.55 -6.86 2.65
N VAL A 120 -5.61 -7.29 3.35
CA VAL A 120 -5.71 -8.65 3.91
C VAL A 120 -5.68 -9.69 2.81
N THR A 121 -6.41 -9.46 1.72
CA THR A 121 -6.40 -10.34 0.54
C THR A 121 -5.01 -10.40 -0.10
N ALA A 122 -4.32 -9.26 -0.22
CA ALA A 122 -2.97 -9.19 -0.76
C ALA A 122 -1.95 -9.93 0.12
N ALA A 123 -2.13 -9.93 1.44
CA ALA A 123 -1.26 -10.63 2.38
C ALA A 123 -1.25 -12.16 2.16
N ASP A 124 -2.32 -12.72 1.60
CA ASP A 124 -2.44 -14.13 1.19
C ASP A 124 -2.11 -14.39 -0.28
N ALA A 125 -1.97 -13.34 -1.09
CA ALA A 125 -1.68 -13.49 -2.50
C ALA A 125 -0.27 -14.05 -2.75
N ALA A 126 -0.14 -14.86 -3.80
CA ALA A 126 1.15 -15.23 -4.35
C ALA A 126 1.82 -14.01 -5.03
N GLU A 127 3.13 -14.10 -5.30
CA GLU A 127 3.88 -13.06 -6.03
C GLU A 127 3.91 -11.68 -5.30
N GLN A 128 4.34 -11.66 -4.05
CA GLN A 128 4.53 -10.44 -3.24
C GLN A 128 5.88 -9.72 -3.49
N ASP A 129 6.59 -10.10 -4.56
CA ASP A 129 7.82 -9.42 -4.96
C ASP A 129 7.52 -8.08 -5.62
N GLY A 130 8.38 -7.10 -5.41
CA GLY A 130 8.25 -5.78 -6.03
C GLY A 130 8.18 -5.85 -7.56
N LYS A 131 7.16 -5.23 -8.13
CA LYS A 131 6.92 -5.16 -9.57
C LYS A 131 6.73 -3.71 -10.01
N LYS A 132 7.07 -3.41 -11.26
CA LYS A 132 6.73 -2.11 -11.84
C LYS A 132 5.21 -1.97 -11.97
N PRO A 133 4.66 -0.74 -12.03
CA PRO A 133 3.20 -0.52 -11.95
C PRO A 133 2.39 -1.32 -12.98
N GLU A 134 2.91 -1.52 -14.18
CA GLU A 134 2.21 -2.27 -15.24
C GLU A 134 2.17 -3.79 -15.03
N GLU A 135 3.02 -4.34 -14.16
CA GLU A 135 3.16 -5.78 -13.90
C GLU A 135 2.73 -6.19 -12.49
N ALA A 136 2.41 -5.21 -11.63
CA ALA A 136 1.95 -5.48 -10.29
C ALA A 136 0.52 -6.04 -10.34
N LYS A 137 0.33 -7.23 -9.77
CA LYS A 137 -0.98 -7.91 -9.69
C LYS A 137 -1.65 -7.79 -8.32
N ASN A 138 -0.94 -7.26 -7.33
CA ASN A 138 -1.43 -7.11 -5.98
C ASN A 138 -0.84 -5.84 -5.32
N PRO A 139 -1.52 -5.29 -4.30
CA PRO A 139 -1.11 -4.07 -3.60
C PRO A 139 0.29 -4.14 -3.01
N ILE A 140 0.74 -5.30 -2.54
CA ILE A 140 2.07 -5.48 -1.94
C ILE A 140 3.17 -5.34 -3.00
N ALA A 141 3.02 -6.02 -4.15
CA ALA A 141 3.96 -5.94 -5.25
C ALA A 141 4.08 -4.51 -5.79
N ALA A 142 2.95 -3.79 -5.89
CA ALA A 142 2.90 -2.39 -6.27
C ALA A 142 3.57 -1.49 -5.22
N ALA A 143 3.24 -1.65 -3.93
CA ALA A 143 3.81 -0.86 -2.85
C ALA A 143 5.33 -1.05 -2.71
N ILE A 144 5.87 -2.24 -2.95
CA ILE A 144 7.32 -2.46 -2.99
C ILE A 144 7.93 -1.76 -4.22
N GLY A 145 7.35 -2.01 -5.40
CA GLY A 145 7.78 -1.41 -6.66
C GLY A 145 9.13 -1.95 -7.17
N LYS A 146 9.64 -1.30 -8.22
CA LYS A 146 11.02 -1.49 -8.76
C LYS A 146 11.92 -0.27 -8.56
N GLY A 147 11.43 0.75 -7.85
CA GLY A 147 12.20 1.94 -7.53
C GLY A 147 12.68 2.68 -8.78
N ASN A 148 13.94 3.13 -8.76
CA ASN A 148 14.51 3.96 -9.82
C ASN A 148 14.89 3.18 -11.11
N GLU A 149 14.74 1.85 -11.12
CA GLU A 149 15.07 1.02 -12.30
C GLU A 149 14.04 1.14 -13.42
N GLU A 150 12.80 1.51 -13.08
CA GLU A 150 11.66 1.48 -14.00
C GLU A 150 10.88 2.80 -13.95
N ASN A 151 10.33 3.21 -15.09
CA ASN A 151 9.45 4.36 -15.13
C ASN A 151 8.15 4.07 -14.39
N GLY A 152 7.58 5.09 -13.74
CA GLY A 152 6.19 5.01 -13.28
C GLY A 152 5.27 4.80 -14.48
N ALA A 153 4.16 4.09 -14.30
CA ALA A 153 3.22 3.82 -15.37
C ALA A 153 1.82 3.66 -14.81
N GLU A 154 0.81 3.62 -15.67
CA GLU A 154 -0.53 3.32 -15.20
C GLU A 154 -0.60 1.89 -14.67
N PHE A 155 -1.33 1.69 -13.58
CA PHE A 155 -1.64 0.36 -13.10
C PHE A 155 -2.47 -0.41 -14.13
N LYS A 156 -2.20 -1.70 -14.25
CA LYS A 156 -2.90 -2.61 -15.15
C LYS A 156 -3.65 -3.70 -14.39
N ASP A 157 -4.42 -4.47 -15.15
CA ASP A 157 -5.14 -5.66 -14.68
C ASP A 157 -5.84 -5.47 -13.33
N GLU A 158 -5.51 -6.28 -12.33
CA GLU A 158 -6.12 -6.26 -11.00
C GLU A 158 -5.90 -4.93 -10.25
N MET A 159 -4.77 -4.26 -10.50
CA MET A 159 -4.39 -3.02 -9.83
C MET A 159 -5.11 -1.77 -10.35
N LYS A 160 -6.00 -1.88 -11.35
CA LYS A 160 -6.77 -0.73 -11.85
C LYS A 160 -7.81 -0.23 -10.86
N LYS A 161 -8.26 -1.09 -9.94
CA LYS A 161 -9.37 -0.80 -9.03
C LYS A 161 -8.95 0.14 -7.92
N ASP A 162 -9.85 1.06 -7.55
CA ASP A 162 -9.58 2.08 -6.54
C ASP A 162 -9.17 1.49 -5.18
N ASP A 163 -9.73 0.34 -4.78
CA ASP A 163 -9.40 -0.34 -3.51
C ASP A 163 -7.99 -0.91 -3.52
N GLN A 164 -7.57 -1.53 -4.64
CA GLN A 164 -6.21 -2.04 -4.83
C GLN A 164 -5.19 -0.89 -4.87
N ILE A 165 -5.52 0.19 -5.56
CA ILE A 165 -4.67 1.40 -5.63
C ILE A 165 -4.53 2.02 -4.24
N ALA A 166 -5.65 2.22 -3.52
CA ALA A 166 -5.64 2.78 -2.18
C ALA A 166 -4.88 1.88 -1.18
N ALA A 167 -5.02 0.56 -1.29
CA ALA A 167 -4.22 -0.39 -0.51
C ALA A 167 -2.73 -0.27 -0.80
N ALA A 168 -2.33 -0.14 -2.06
CA ALA A 168 -0.92 0.06 -2.42
C ALA A 168 -0.38 1.40 -1.89
N ILE A 169 -1.17 2.48 -1.97
CA ILE A 169 -0.82 3.80 -1.41
C ILE A 169 -0.64 3.70 0.10
N ALA A 170 -1.58 3.08 0.81
CA ALA A 170 -1.53 2.93 2.26
C ALA A 170 -0.30 2.11 2.69
N LEU A 171 -0.09 0.95 2.05
CA LEU A 171 1.08 0.10 2.33
C LEU A 171 2.40 0.82 2.05
N ARG A 172 2.49 1.53 0.91
CA ARG A 172 3.67 2.34 0.58
C ARG A 172 3.90 3.41 1.64
N GLY A 173 2.89 4.18 2.00
CA GLY A 173 3.02 5.28 2.96
C GLY A 173 3.39 4.83 4.37
N MET A 174 2.99 3.63 4.79
CA MET A 174 3.34 3.07 6.11
C MET A 174 4.69 2.34 6.13
N ALA A 175 5.14 1.84 4.98
CA ALA A 175 6.33 1.01 4.90
C ALA A 175 7.63 1.82 4.97
N LYS A 176 8.68 1.16 5.47
CA LYS A 176 10.05 1.67 5.42
C LYS A 176 10.48 1.92 3.97
N ASP A 177 11.13 3.06 3.74
CA ASP A 177 11.58 3.53 2.42
C ASP A 177 10.44 3.70 1.39
N GLY A 178 9.19 3.73 1.85
CA GLY A 178 8.01 3.93 1.03
C GLY A 178 7.78 5.39 0.66
N LYS A 179 8.33 5.80 -0.49
CA LYS A 179 8.21 7.17 -1.02
C LYS A 179 7.45 7.18 -2.35
N PHE A 180 6.74 8.26 -2.63
CA PHE A 180 6.07 8.51 -3.91
C PHE A 180 6.96 9.37 -4.81
N ALA A 181 7.04 9.02 -6.09
CA ALA A 181 7.96 9.66 -7.02
C ALA A 181 7.24 10.55 -8.03
N VAL A 182 7.78 11.75 -8.26
CA VAL A 182 7.31 12.69 -9.29
C VAL A 182 8.47 13.16 -10.16
N LYS A 183 8.16 13.77 -11.31
CA LYS A 183 9.18 14.43 -12.13
C LYS A 183 9.65 15.73 -11.49
N ASP A 184 10.83 16.16 -11.92
CA ASP A 184 11.38 17.47 -11.58
C ASP A 184 10.49 18.61 -12.11
N GLY A 185 10.65 19.80 -11.53
CA GLY A 185 9.97 21.02 -11.99
C GLY A 185 8.82 21.49 -11.09
N GLY A 186 8.97 21.34 -9.77
CA GLY A 186 8.01 21.85 -8.78
C GLY A 186 6.74 21.00 -8.64
N GLU A 187 6.77 19.75 -9.09
CA GLU A 187 5.63 18.85 -8.92
C GLU A 187 5.53 18.27 -7.51
N LYS A 188 6.65 18.17 -6.78
CA LYS A 188 6.66 17.81 -5.37
C LYS A 188 5.77 18.73 -4.52
N GLU A 189 5.65 20.01 -4.88
CA GLU A 189 4.86 21.00 -4.14
C GLU A 189 3.38 21.02 -4.57
N LYS A 190 3.05 20.35 -5.68
CA LYS A 190 1.70 20.27 -6.28
C LYS A 190 1.02 18.93 -6.06
N ALA A 191 1.77 17.95 -5.56
CA ALA A 191 1.32 16.62 -5.19
C ALA A 191 0.97 16.63 -3.70
#